data_AF-A0A7C2NH30-F1
#
_entry.id   AF-A0A7C2NH30-F1
#
_cell.length_a   1.000
_cell.length_b   1.000
_cell.length_c   1.000
_cell.angle_alpha   90.00
_cell.angle_beta   90.00
_cell.angle_gamma   90.00
#
_symmetry.space_group_name_H-M   'P 1'
#
loop_
_entity.id
_entity.type
_entity.pdbx_description
1 polymer ?
#
loop_
_entity_poly.entity_id
_entity_poly.type
_entity_poly.pdbx_seq_one_letter_code
_entity_poly.pdbx_strand_id
1 'polypeptide(L)'
;MALLVFSGKIIESKDPQDWDNSREQMNFGFSSGDEGVGQPYFYITAYPFDEKLFETDLPGFARWQKEGWKGVVIEFDQLHNHSVTNDELLSLFKNLLQQNYQQKKGT
;
A
#
# COMPACT_ATOMS: atom_id res chain seq x y z
N MET A 1 0.74 -6.70 12.13
CA MET A 1 -0.71 -6.39 12.13
C MET A 1 -1.05 -5.68 10.83
N ALA A 2 -2.23 -5.92 10.26
CA ALA A 2 -2.64 -5.38 8.97
C ALA A 2 -4.13 -5.01 8.97
N LEU A 3 -4.45 -3.93 8.28
CA LEU A 3 -5.81 -3.53 7.91
C LEU A 3 -5.98 -3.78 6.41
N LEU A 4 -6.93 -4.65 6.04
CA LEU A 4 -7.28 -4.90 4.65
C LEU A 4 -8.54 -4.12 4.30
N VAL A 5 -8.46 -3.31 3.24
CA VAL A 5 -9.56 -2.52 2.70
C VAL A 5 -9.94 -3.10 1.34
N PHE A 6 -11.15 -3.63 1.23
CA PHE A 6 -11.67 -4.21 -0.01
C PHE A 6 -12.47 -3.16 -0.80
N SER A 7 -12.30 -3.12 -2.12
CA SER A 7 -13.16 -2.29 -2.98
C SER A 7 -14.55 -2.90 -3.19
N GLY A 8 -14.70 -4.20 -2.86
CA GLY A 8 -15.89 -5.01 -3.14
C GLY A 8 -15.93 -5.60 -4.55
N LYS A 9 -15.02 -5.19 -5.44
CA LYS A 9 -14.93 -5.73 -6.80
C LYS A 9 -14.24 -7.10 -6.82
N ILE A 10 -14.87 -8.06 -7.50
CA ILE A 10 -14.29 -9.37 -7.80
C ILE A 10 -13.43 -9.23 -9.07
N ILE A 11 -12.27 -9.86 -9.05
CA ILE A 11 -11.34 -9.93 -10.19
C ILE A 11 -11.85 -11.03 -11.12
N GLU A 12 -12.25 -10.67 -12.34
CA GLU A 12 -12.96 -11.56 -13.27
C GLU A 12 -12.21 -12.86 -13.60
N SER A 13 -10.88 -12.84 -13.58
CA SER A 13 -10.02 -14.00 -13.87
C SER A 13 -9.78 -14.93 -12.68
N LYS A 14 -10.42 -14.69 -11.53
CA LYS A 14 -10.18 -15.42 -10.27
C LYS A 14 -11.42 -16.15 -9.80
N ASP A 15 -11.22 -17.28 -9.13
CA ASP A 15 -12.30 -18.03 -8.49
C ASP A 15 -12.92 -17.17 -7.37
N PRO A 16 -14.20 -16.80 -7.44
CA PRO A 16 -14.86 -15.98 -6.41
C PRO A 16 -14.83 -16.58 -4.99
N GLN A 17 -14.64 -17.90 -4.88
CA GLN A 17 -14.53 -18.61 -3.60
C GLN A 17 -13.14 -18.54 -2.98
N ASP A 18 -12.10 -18.18 -3.74
CA ASP A 18 -10.77 -17.87 -3.21
C ASP A 18 -10.79 -16.43 -2.65
N TRP A 19 -11.25 -16.29 -1.41
CA TRP A 19 -11.49 -14.97 -0.82
C TRP A 19 -10.24 -14.09 -0.76
N ASP A 20 -9.07 -14.69 -0.58
CA ASP A 20 -7.80 -13.97 -0.41
C ASP A 20 -7.29 -13.38 -1.73
N ASN A 21 -7.63 -14.00 -2.87
CA ASN A 21 -7.10 -13.62 -4.18
C ASN A 21 -8.15 -13.21 -5.21
N SER A 22 -9.44 -13.26 -4.87
CA SER A 22 -10.51 -12.92 -5.81
C SER A 22 -11.01 -11.49 -5.72
N ARG A 23 -10.59 -10.74 -4.70
CA ARG A 23 -11.08 -9.38 -4.46
C ARG A 23 -9.96 -8.37 -4.56
N GLU A 24 -10.31 -7.23 -5.13
CA GLU A 24 -9.43 -6.08 -5.08
C GLU A 24 -9.30 -5.56 -3.65
N GLN A 25 -8.07 -5.34 -3.21
CA GLN A 25 -7.78 -4.92 -1.85
C GLN A 25 -6.56 -4.02 -1.77
N MET A 26 -6.51 -3.19 -0.74
CA MET A 26 -5.29 -2.55 -0.27
C MET A 26 -5.03 -2.98 1.17
N ASN A 27 -3.78 -3.33 1.44
CA ASN A 27 -3.31 -3.72 2.76
C ASN A 27 -2.45 -2.59 3.32
N PHE A 28 -2.73 -2.21 4.56
CA PHE A 28 -1.98 -1.24 5.34
C PHE A 28 -1.52 -1.93 6.61
N GLY A 29 -0.22 -2.16 6.73
CA GLY A 29 0.30 -3.01 7.78
C GLY A 29 1.60 -2.51 8.38
N PHE A 30 2.05 -3.26 9.38
CA PHE A 30 3.31 -3.08 10.05
C PHE A 30 4.06 -4.41 10.10
N SER A 31 5.35 -4.36 9.80
CA SER A 31 6.31 -5.46 9.90
C SER A 31 7.41 -5.09 10.89
N SER A 32 7.93 -6.08 11.61
CA SER A 32 9.11 -5.93 12.47
C SER A 32 10.42 -5.90 11.67
N GLY A 33 10.36 -6.08 10.35
CA GLY A 33 11.49 -6.21 9.45
C GLY A 33 11.49 -7.56 8.72
N ASP A 34 12.17 -7.61 7.58
CA ASP A 34 12.39 -8.80 6.75
C ASP A 34 13.72 -8.71 5.97
N GLU A 35 13.96 -9.65 5.06
CA GLU A 35 15.18 -9.70 4.23
C GLU A 35 15.36 -8.46 3.33
N GLY A 36 14.28 -7.77 2.95
CA GLY A 36 14.31 -6.57 2.12
C GLY A 36 14.42 -5.28 2.95
N VAL A 37 13.76 -5.22 4.11
CA VAL A 37 13.79 -4.07 5.02
C VAL A 37 14.06 -4.56 6.43
N GLY A 38 15.33 -4.51 6.87
CA GLY A 38 15.76 -5.14 8.13
C GLY A 38 15.28 -4.45 9.42
N GLN A 39 14.78 -3.22 9.34
CA GLN A 39 14.24 -2.47 10.48
C GLN A 39 12.70 -2.50 10.48
N PRO A 40 12.01 -2.24 11.60
CA PRO A 40 10.56 -2.16 11.61
C PRO A 40 10.01 -1.09 10.66
N TYR A 41 8.92 -1.41 9.96
CA TYR A 41 8.36 -0.54 8.93
C TYR A 41 6.84 -0.71 8.77
N PHE A 42 6.18 0.37 8.39
CA PHE A 42 4.81 0.30 7.86
C PHE A 42 4.85 0.07 6.35
N TYR A 43 3.84 -0.65 5.84
CA TYR A 43 3.71 -0.91 4.43
C TYR A 43 2.30 -0.66 3.91
N ILE A 44 2.24 -0.34 2.61
CA ILE A 44 0.99 -0.21 1.87
C ILE A 44 1.12 -0.99 0.57
N THR A 45 0.29 -2.00 0.37
CA THR A 45 0.27 -2.80 -0.87
C THR A 45 -1.12 -2.79 -1.49
N ALA A 46 -1.18 -2.86 -2.82
CA ALA A 46 -2.42 -3.03 -3.56
C ALA A 46 -2.46 -4.39 -4.25
N TYR A 47 -3.66 -4.97 -4.34
CA TYR A 47 -3.91 -6.18 -5.10
C TYR A 47 -5.19 -6.02 -5.96
N PRO A 48 -5.13 -6.35 -7.27
CA PRO A 48 -3.89 -6.50 -8.03
C PRO A 48 -3.12 -5.16 -8.04
N PHE A 49 -1.80 -5.23 -8.15
CA PHE A 49 -0.95 -4.04 -8.18
C PHE A 49 -0.93 -3.44 -9.60
N ASP A 50 -1.24 -2.15 -9.72
CA ASP A 50 -1.07 -1.37 -10.95
C ASP A 50 0.26 -0.62 -10.90
N GLU A 51 1.12 -0.78 -11.91
CA GLU A 51 2.42 -0.10 -11.96
C GLU A 51 2.31 1.42 -12.05
N LYS A 52 1.18 1.95 -12.53
CA LYS A 52 0.90 3.39 -12.52
C LYS A 52 0.86 3.97 -11.12
N LEU A 53 0.67 3.16 -10.07
CA LEU A 53 0.79 3.65 -8.70
C LEU A 53 2.18 4.21 -8.41
N PHE A 54 3.24 3.69 -9.06
CA PHE A 54 4.60 4.21 -8.88
C PHE A 54 4.79 5.65 -9.35
N GLU A 55 3.86 6.19 -10.14
CA GLU A 55 3.86 7.59 -10.58
C GLU A 55 3.32 8.54 -9.51
N THR A 56 2.78 8.02 -8.41
CA THR A 56 2.30 8.84 -7.29
C THR A 56 3.49 9.34 -6.47
N ASP A 57 3.59 10.67 -6.34
CA ASP A 57 4.56 11.31 -5.45
C ASP A 57 4.33 10.91 -4.00
N LEU A 58 5.41 10.50 -3.34
CA LEU A 58 5.40 10.14 -1.93
C LEU A 58 5.99 11.27 -1.08
N PRO A 59 5.50 11.46 0.16
CA PRO A 59 6.15 12.35 1.10
C PRO A 59 7.55 11.84 1.45
N GLY A 60 8.45 12.72 1.89
CA GLY A 60 9.86 12.40 2.11
C GLY A 60 10.16 11.29 3.12
N PHE A 61 9.20 10.95 3.99
CA PHE A 61 9.31 9.85 4.96
C PHE A 61 8.91 8.48 4.38
N ALA A 62 8.45 8.43 3.12
CA ALA A 62 7.95 7.22 2.47
C ALA A 62 8.71 6.95 1.16
N ARG A 63 8.83 5.68 0.79
CA ARG A 63 9.46 5.26 -0.46
C ARG A 63 8.73 4.10 -1.11
N TRP A 64 8.90 3.97 -2.44
CA TRP A 64 8.42 2.79 -3.17
C TRP A 64 9.38 1.61 -2.97
N GLN A 65 8.81 0.45 -2.61
CA GLN A 65 9.42 -0.86 -2.75
C GLN A 65 8.99 -1.46 -4.09
N LYS A 66 9.96 -1.89 -4.89
CA LYS A 66 9.74 -2.42 -6.25
C LYS A 66 10.24 -3.85 -6.45
N GLU A 67 11.23 -4.26 -5.67
CA GLU A 67 11.85 -5.58 -5.74
C GLU A 67 11.32 -6.51 -4.66
N GLY A 68 11.09 -7.78 -5.00
CA GLY A 68 10.47 -8.78 -4.11
C GLY A 68 8.96 -8.61 -3.98
N TRP A 69 8.52 -7.42 -3.54
CA TRP A 69 7.11 -7.02 -3.49
C TRP A 69 6.95 -5.57 -3.93
N LYS A 70 5.72 -5.18 -4.30
CA LYS A 70 5.41 -3.84 -4.79
C LYS A 70 4.50 -3.10 -3.82
N GLY A 71 4.92 -1.93 -3.37
CA GLY A 71 4.15 -1.10 -2.45
C GLY A 71 4.96 0.02 -1.81
N VAL A 72 4.39 0.70 -0.83
CA VAL A 72 5.05 1.77 -0.09
C VAL A 72 5.66 1.20 1.19
N VAL A 73 6.84 1.69 1.53
CA VAL A 73 7.53 1.47 2.81
C VAL A 73 7.66 2.80 3.54
N ILE A 74 7.34 2.80 4.83
CA ILE A 74 7.61 3.89 5.77
C ILE A 74 8.40 3.26 6.93
N GLU A 75 9.71 3.45 6.92
CA GLU A 75 10.58 2.95 7.99
C GLU A 75 10.26 3.69 9.30
N PHE A 76 10.23 2.95 10.41
CA PHE A 76 9.78 3.50 11.69
C PHE A 76 10.62 4.71 12.13
N ASP A 77 11.92 4.69 11.85
CA ASP A 77 12.85 5.77 12.18
C ASP A 77 12.55 7.06 11.40
N GLN A 78 11.95 6.96 10.21
CA GLN A 78 11.53 8.14 9.43
C GLN A 78 10.37 8.86 10.11
N LEU A 79 9.49 8.14 10.81
CA LEU A 79 8.41 8.74 11.59
C LEU A 79 8.90 9.40 12.88
N HIS A 80 10.06 8.99 13.39
CA HIS A 80 10.69 9.62 14.53
C HIS A 80 11.46 10.89 14.12
N ASN A 81 12.18 10.83 13.00
CA ASN A 81 13.06 11.90 12.52
C ASN A 81 12.31 13.04 11.85
N HIS A 82 11.19 12.72 11.19
CA HIS A 82 10.22 13.72 10.75
C HIS A 82 9.19 13.84 11.86
N SER A 83 8.84 15.06 12.29
CA SER A 83 7.68 15.29 13.18
C SER A 83 6.37 15.01 12.41
N VAL A 84 6.22 13.79 11.87
CA VAL A 84 5.13 13.42 10.98
C VAL A 84 3.84 13.51 11.75
N THR A 85 2.95 14.34 11.24
CA THR A 85 1.63 14.53 11.82
C THR A 85 0.72 13.37 11.41
N ASN A 86 -0.28 13.09 12.24
CA ASN A 86 -1.34 12.16 11.87
C ASN A 86 -2.03 12.58 10.56
N ASP A 87 -2.08 13.89 10.27
CA ASP A 87 -2.66 14.44 9.05
C ASP A 87 -1.84 14.10 7.80
N GLU A 88 -0.51 14.10 7.87
CA GLU A 88 0.36 13.71 6.76
C GLU A 88 0.22 12.21 6.44
N LEU A 89 0.21 11.36 7.47
CA LEU A 89 -0.02 9.92 7.30
C LEU A 89 -1.41 9.64 6.72
N LEU A 90 -2.44 10.30 7.24
CA LEU A 90 -3.80 10.16 6.74
C LEU A 90 -3.93 10.66 5.31
N SER A 91 -3.23 11.73 4.94
CA SER A 91 -3.22 12.26 3.57
C SER A 91 -2.57 11.29 2.60
N LEU A 92 -1.43 10.69 2.98
CA LEU A 92 -0.79 9.63 2.20
C LEU A 92 -1.74 8.44 1.99
N PHE A 93 -2.36 7.96 3.06
CA PHE A 93 -3.33 6.86 3.01
C PHE A 93 -4.48 7.16 2.03
N LYS A 94 -5.11 8.33 2.17
CA LYS A 94 -6.23 8.75 1.31
C LYS A 94 -5.80 8.89 -0.15
N ASN A 95 -4.64 9.48 -0.41
CA ASN A 95 -4.14 9.66 -1.77
C ASN A 95 -3.93 8.30 -2.45
N LEU A 96 -3.19 7.38 -1.83
CA LEU A 96 -2.93 6.06 -2.40
C LEU A 96 -4.22 5.27 -2.64
N LEU A 97 -5.16 5.32 -1.70
CA LEU A 97 -6.47 4.68 -1.87
C LEU A 97 -7.25 5.28 -3.05
N GLN A 98 -7.24 6.61 -3.19
CA GLN A 98 -7.91 7.31 -4.27
C GLN A 98 -7.26 7.00 -5.63
N GLN A 99 -5.93 7.04 -5.73
CA GLN A 99 -5.22 6.73 -6.99
C GLN A 99 -5.49 5.29 -7.43
N ASN A 100 -5.37 4.33 -6.52
CA ASN A 100 -5.68 2.93 -6.81
C ASN A 100 -7.13 2.74 -7.28
N TYR A 101 -8.08 3.51 -6.75
CA TYR A 101 -9.47 3.45 -7.18
C TYR A 101 -9.72 4.14 -8.54
N GLN A 102 -9.12 5.31 -8.79
CA GLN A 102 -9.29 6.04 -10.04
C GLN A 102 -8.65 5.31 -11.23
N GLN A 103 -7.45 4.74 -11.03
CA GLN A 103 -6.75 4.00 -12.09
C GLN A 103 -7.60 2.82 -12.58
N LYS A 104 -8.37 2.17 -11.69
CA LYS A 104 -9.26 1.05 -12.01
C LYS A 104 -10.59 1.45 -12.66
N LYS A 105 -10.95 2.74 -12.66
CA LYS A 105 -12.13 3.25 -13.41
C LYS A 105 -11.80 3.64 -14.85
N GLY A 106 -10.53 3.88 -15.15
CA GLY A 106 -10.05 4.29 -16.48
C GLY A 106 -9.64 3.14 -17.40
N THR A 107 -9.82 1.89 -16.95
CA THR A 107 -9.56 0.63 -17.67
C THR A 107 -10.83 -0.19 -17.75
#